data_AF-A0A0G1BV06-F1
#
_entry.id   AF-A0A0G1BV06-F1
#
_cell.length_a   1.000
_cell.length_b   1.000
_cell.length_c   1.000
_cell.angle_alpha   90.00
_cell.angle_beta   90.00
_cell.angle_gamma   90.00
#
_symmetry.space_group_name_H-M   'P 1'
#
loop_
_entity.id
_entity.type
_entity.pdbx_description
1 polymer ?
#
loop_
_entity_poly.entity_id
_entity_poly.type
_entity_poly.pdbx_seq_one_letter_code
_entity_poly.pdbx_strand_id
1 'polypeptide(L)'
;FDVRLPQRFNEVRLTIWYKKLSETKLQIGPAIDLSAWQWQLKDINYIRNEGNWQIGQTSYDLFLTQIDHNRLRFLVSSPNLADSGQEVIFKKIELEFVKKPIQNWADVIERLRDLILFSRLKFIIHLISNI
;
A
#
# COMPACT_ATOMS: atom_id res chain seq x y z
N PHE A 1 -8.42 0.24 -4.79
CA PHE A 1 -9.04 0.26 -3.46
C PHE A 1 -8.22 1.13 -2.52
N ASP A 2 -8.83 1.66 -1.46
CA ASP A 2 -8.19 2.61 -0.55
C ASP A 2 -8.03 2.01 0.85
N VAL A 3 -6.87 2.22 1.46
CA VAL A 3 -6.54 1.79 2.81
C VAL A 3 -6.26 3.02 3.66
N ARG A 4 -6.97 3.18 4.77
CA ARG A 4 -6.76 4.31 5.68
C ARG A 4 -5.66 3.95 6.67
N LEU A 5 -4.61 4.76 6.69
CA LEU A 5 -3.46 4.57 7.57
C LEU A 5 -3.55 5.52 8.75
N PRO A 6 -3.43 5.05 10.00
CA PRO A 6 -3.40 5.92 11.17
C PRO A 6 -2.05 6.64 11.34
N GLN A 7 -1.02 6.22 10.61
CA GLN A 7 0.37 6.71 10.68
C GLN A 7 1.14 6.27 9.42
N ARG A 8 2.34 6.80 9.20
CA ARG A 8 3.25 6.28 8.17
C ARG A 8 3.79 4.91 8.51
N PHE A 9 4.13 4.14 7.48
CA PHE A 9 4.83 2.86 7.56
C PHE A 9 5.95 2.84 6.51
N ASN A 10 6.94 1.96 6.67
CA ASN A 10 8.08 1.89 5.76
C ASN A 10 7.82 0.89 4.62
N GLU A 11 7.15 -0.22 4.91
CA GLU A 11 6.89 -1.28 3.93
C GLU A 11 5.44 -1.74 4.07
N VAL A 12 4.88 -2.21 2.96
CA VAL A 12 3.67 -3.04 2.96
C VAL A 12 3.94 -4.34 2.23
N ARG A 13 3.57 -5.45 2.86
CA ARG A 13 3.51 -6.78 2.23
C ARG A 13 2.06 -7.08 1.93
N LEU A 14 1.79 -7.43 0.68
CA LEU A 14 0.47 -7.71 0.19
C LEU A 14 0.36 -9.19 -0.13
N THR A 15 -0.61 -9.86 0.49
CA THR A 15 -0.96 -11.24 0.17
C THR A 15 -2.38 -11.27 -0.40
N ILE A 16 -2.57 -11.97 -1.51
CA ILE A 16 -3.86 -12.02 -2.21
C ILE A 16 -4.27 -13.46 -2.50
N TRP A 17 -5.54 -13.74 -2.26
CA TRP A 17 -6.20 -15.01 -2.59
C TRP A 17 -7.09 -14.77 -3.80
N TYR A 18 -6.78 -15.42 -4.91
CA TYR A 18 -7.44 -15.20 -6.18
C TYR A 18 -7.65 -16.50 -6.96
N LYS A 19 -8.52 -16.43 -7.98
CA LYS A 19 -8.65 -17.42 -9.03
C LYS A 19 -8.51 -16.72 -10.36
N LYS A 20 -7.67 -17.27 -11.22
CA LYS A 20 -7.54 -16.85 -12.62
C LYS A 20 -7.16 -18.05 -13.47
N LEU A 21 -7.39 -17.96 -14.77
CA LEU A 21 -6.78 -18.86 -15.75
C LEU A 21 -5.28 -18.53 -15.91
N SER A 22 -4.49 -19.50 -16.37
CA SER A 22 -3.02 -19.43 -16.34
C SER A 22 -2.44 -18.22 -17.07
N GLU A 23 -3.03 -17.86 -18.21
CA GLU A 23 -2.52 -16.85 -19.15
C GLU A 23 -2.73 -15.40 -18.69
N THR A 24 -3.69 -15.17 -17.80
CA THR A 24 -4.04 -13.83 -17.34
C THR A 24 -2.97 -13.31 -16.36
N LYS A 25 -2.30 -12.19 -16.66
CA LYS A 25 -1.40 -11.55 -15.68
C LYS A 25 -2.20 -10.81 -14.63
N LEU A 26 -1.73 -10.83 -13.39
CA LEU A 26 -2.32 -10.10 -12.28
C LEU A 26 -1.24 -9.25 -11.62
N GLN A 27 -1.48 -7.96 -11.62
CA GLN A 27 -0.63 -6.94 -11.04
C GLN A 27 -1.38 -6.17 -9.98
N ILE A 28 -0.63 -5.72 -8.97
CA ILE A 28 -1.14 -4.81 -7.96
C ILE A 28 -0.06 -3.77 -7.67
N GLY A 29 -0.43 -2.62 -7.12
CA GLY A 29 0.57 -1.64 -6.72
C GLY A 29 -0.04 -0.41 -6.10
N PRO A 30 0.69 0.26 -5.19
CA PRO A 30 0.27 1.53 -4.65
C PRO A 30 0.49 2.68 -5.64
N ALA A 31 -0.18 3.80 -5.41
CA ALA A 31 0.01 5.03 -6.19
C ALA A 31 1.35 5.69 -5.89
N ILE A 32 2.10 6.05 -6.93
CA ILE A 32 3.30 6.90 -6.83
C ILE A 32 2.89 8.37 -6.95
N ASP A 33 2.04 8.66 -7.93
CA ASP A 33 1.47 9.99 -8.16
C ASP A 33 0.03 9.83 -8.69
N LEU A 34 -0.95 10.23 -7.88
CA LEU A 34 -2.37 10.17 -8.19
C LEU A 34 -2.78 11.20 -9.25
N SER A 35 -2.09 12.34 -9.33
CA SER A 35 -2.38 13.40 -10.31
C SER A 35 -1.88 13.03 -11.70
N ALA A 36 -0.70 12.40 -11.77
CA ALA A 36 -0.10 11.91 -13.00
C ALA A 36 -0.52 10.47 -13.37
N TRP A 37 -1.41 9.85 -12.58
CA TRP A 37 -1.87 8.46 -12.75
C TRP A 37 -0.71 7.43 -12.79
N GLN A 38 0.30 7.62 -11.95
CA GLN A 38 1.47 6.75 -11.87
C GLN A 38 1.34 5.75 -10.72
N TRP A 39 1.61 4.48 -11.02
CA TRP A 39 1.42 3.36 -10.11
C TRP A 39 2.65 2.47 -10.09
N GLN A 40 3.02 1.98 -8.91
CA GLN A 40 4.11 1.00 -8.77
C GLN A 40 3.56 -0.41 -8.96
N LEU A 41 3.07 -0.75 -10.15
CA LEU A 41 2.52 -2.08 -10.42
C LEU A 41 3.64 -3.13 -10.43
N LYS A 42 3.41 -4.25 -9.72
CA LYS A 42 4.25 -5.45 -9.76
C LYS A 42 3.36 -6.66 -9.98
N ASP A 43 3.91 -7.67 -10.65
CA ASP A 43 3.28 -8.98 -10.77
C ASP A 43 3.12 -9.60 -9.37
N ILE A 44 2.02 -10.31 -9.17
CA ILE A 44 1.80 -11.11 -7.97
C ILE A 44 2.60 -12.41 -8.08
N ASN A 45 3.58 -12.60 -7.19
CA ASN A 45 4.36 -13.84 -7.18
C ASN A 45 3.53 -14.96 -6.55
N TYR A 46 3.28 -16.02 -7.31
CA TYR A 46 2.61 -17.21 -6.79
C TYR A 46 3.42 -17.84 -5.65
N ILE A 47 2.73 -18.22 -4.58
CA ILE A 47 3.32 -18.94 -3.44
C ILE A 47 2.81 -20.39 -3.41
N ARG A 48 1.48 -20.55 -3.30
CA ARG A 48 0.83 -21.85 -3.08
C ARG A 48 -0.66 -21.78 -3.39
N ASN A 49 -1.33 -22.91 -3.33
CA ASN A 49 -2.80 -23.00 -3.32
C ASN A 49 -3.36 -23.22 -1.92
N GLU A 50 -4.58 -22.76 -1.68
CA GLU A 50 -5.42 -23.06 -0.52
C GLU A 50 -6.80 -23.50 -1.02
N GLY A 51 -6.98 -24.82 -1.15
CA GLY A 51 -8.11 -25.37 -1.90
C GLY A 51 -8.05 -24.93 -3.36
N ASN A 52 -9.16 -24.36 -3.86
CA ASN A 52 -9.25 -23.85 -5.23
C ASN A 52 -8.73 -22.40 -5.39
N TRP A 53 -8.10 -21.83 -4.36
CA TRP A 53 -7.59 -20.45 -4.40
C TRP A 53 -6.08 -20.44 -4.57
N GLN A 54 -5.59 -19.62 -5.50
CA GLN A 54 -4.18 -19.30 -5.63
C GLN A 54 -3.84 -18.21 -4.62
N ILE A 55 -2.72 -18.37 -3.92
CA ILE A 55 -2.15 -17.38 -3.03
C ILE A 55 -0.91 -16.82 -3.69
N GLY A 56 -0.84 -15.49 -3.79
CA GLY A 56 0.39 -14.82 -4.17
C GLY A 56 0.70 -13.62 -3.31
N GLN A 57 1.94 -13.17 -3.39
CA GLN A 57 2.47 -12.10 -2.56
C GLN A 57 3.36 -11.15 -3.35
N THR A 58 3.42 -9.92 -2.88
CA THR A 58 4.36 -8.90 -3.33
C THR A 58 4.59 -7.89 -2.21
N SER A 59 5.69 -7.13 -2.28
CA SER A 59 6.07 -6.16 -1.26
C SER A 59 6.48 -4.83 -1.88
N TYR A 60 6.23 -3.74 -1.16
CA TYR A 60 6.54 -2.38 -1.57
C TYR A 60 7.20 -1.60 -0.44
N ASP A 61 8.25 -0.85 -0.79
CA ASP A 61 8.74 0.26 0.02
C ASP A 61 7.78 1.44 -0.16
N LEU A 62 7.26 1.96 0.94
CA LEU A 62 6.29 3.05 0.97
C LEU A 62 6.95 4.43 0.93
N PHE A 63 8.27 4.53 0.90
CA PHE A 63 9.00 5.81 0.91
C PHE A 63 8.63 6.72 -0.26
N LEU A 64 8.50 6.16 -1.46
CA LEU A 64 8.13 6.88 -2.69
C LEU A 64 6.63 6.88 -2.98
N THR A 65 5.83 6.34 -2.07
CA THR A 65 4.40 6.14 -2.30
C THR A 65 3.62 7.38 -1.86
N GLN A 66 2.69 7.84 -2.70
CA GLN A 66 1.83 8.96 -2.32
C GLN A 66 0.75 8.51 -1.34
N ILE A 67 0.70 9.19 -0.20
CA ILE A 67 -0.39 9.08 0.78
C ILE A 67 -1.20 10.38 0.69
N ASP A 68 -2.47 10.27 0.33
CA ASP A 68 -3.39 11.41 0.23
C ASP A 68 -4.45 11.33 1.32
N HIS A 69 -4.55 12.34 2.18
CA HIS A 69 -5.51 12.37 3.31
C HIS A 69 -5.48 11.09 4.17
N ASN A 70 -4.29 10.61 4.51
CA ASN A 70 -4.05 9.36 5.24
C ASN A 70 -4.59 8.12 4.51
N ARG A 71 -4.76 8.18 3.18
CA ARG A 71 -5.18 7.06 2.35
C ARG A 71 -4.03 6.63 1.47
N LEU A 72 -3.74 5.34 1.56
CA LEU A 72 -2.90 4.64 0.62
C LEU A 72 -3.82 3.97 -0.40
N ARG A 73 -3.69 4.38 -1.67
CA ARG A 73 -4.51 3.83 -2.76
C ARG A 73 -3.72 2.77 -3.52
N PHE A 74 -4.38 1.65 -3.77
CA PHE A 74 -3.87 0.56 -4.59
C PHE A 74 -4.69 0.40 -5.87
N LEU A 75 -4.01 0.10 -6.96
CA LEU A 75 -4.61 -0.34 -8.21
C LEU A 75 -4.38 -1.84 -8.37
N VAL A 76 -5.44 -2.57 -8.75
CA VAL A 76 -5.33 -3.93 -9.27
C VAL A 76 -5.44 -3.82 -10.77
N SER A 77 -4.49 -4.40 -11.48
CA SER A 77 -4.44 -4.40 -12.93
C SER A 77 -4.33 -5.83 -13.43
N SER A 78 -5.09 -6.16 -14.46
CA SER A 78 -4.98 -7.43 -15.16
C SER A 78 -4.86 -7.13 -16.65
N PRO A 79 -3.63 -6.86 -17.14
CA PRO A 79 -3.45 -6.58 -18.55
C PRO A 79 -3.87 -7.80 -19.37
N ASN A 80 -4.53 -7.55 -20.50
CA ASN A 80 -5.11 -8.55 -21.43
C ASN A 80 -6.38 -9.25 -20.92
N LEU A 81 -6.94 -8.86 -19.78
CA LEU A 81 -8.23 -9.41 -19.31
C LEU A 81 -9.38 -9.07 -20.27
N ALA A 82 -9.35 -7.85 -20.82
CA ALA A 82 -10.36 -7.39 -21.77
C ALA A 82 -10.35 -8.22 -23.06
N ASP A 83 -9.17 -8.64 -23.51
CA ASP A 83 -8.99 -9.38 -24.76
C ASP A 83 -9.27 -10.88 -24.59
N SER A 84 -9.06 -11.42 -23.38
CA SER A 84 -9.26 -12.84 -23.11
C SER A 84 -10.71 -13.21 -22.76
N GLY A 85 -11.52 -12.24 -22.33
CA GLY A 85 -12.88 -12.47 -21.83
C GLY A 85 -12.93 -13.31 -20.54
N GLN A 86 -11.79 -13.47 -19.88
CA GLN A 86 -11.65 -14.30 -18.68
C GLN A 86 -12.02 -13.51 -17.42
N GLU A 87 -12.38 -14.22 -16.36
CA GLU A 87 -12.64 -13.62 -15.06
C GLU A 87 -11.45 -13.79 -14.11
N VAL A 88 -11.25 -12.80 -13.24
CA VAL A 88 -10.37 -12.91 -12.07
C VAL A 88 -11.22 -12.70 -10.83
N ILE A 89 -11.32 -13.75 -10.00
CA ILE A 89 -12.10 -13.71 -8.76
C ILE A 89 -11.16 -13.47 -7.59
N PHE A 90 -11.47 -12.51 -6.74
CA PHE A 90 -10.73 -12.22 -5.51
C PHE A 90 -11.51 -12.68 -4.29
N LYS A 91 -10.88 -13.47 -3.41
CA LYS A 91 -11.46 -13.87 -2.11
C LYS A 91 -11.08 -12.90 -1.01
N LYS A 92 -9.79 -12.55 -0.93
CA LYS A 92 -9.22 -11.78 0.17
C LYS A 92 -7.95 -11.07 -0.29
N ILE A 93 -7.75 -9.86 0.23
CA ILE A 93 -6.47 -9.15 0.22
C ILE A 93 -6.07 -8.91 1.66
N GLU A 94 -4.84 -9.25 2.00
CA GLU A 94 -4.22 -8.98 3.29
C GLU A 94 -3.04 -8.04 3.11
N LEU A 95 -2.93 -7.07 4.02
CA LEU A 95 -1.86 -6.08 4.02
C LEU A 95 -1.18 -6.10 5.39
N GLU A 96 0.10 -6.41 5.38
CA GLU A 96 0.96 -6.31 6.56
C GLU A 96 1.82 -5.06 6.42
N PHE A 97 1.62 -4.10 7.31
CA PHE A 97 2.37 -2.85 7.32
C PHE A 97 3.51 -2.93 8.34
N VAL A 98 4.74 -2.67 7.89
CA VAL A 98 5.95 -2.82 8.70
C VAL A 98 6.57 -1.45 8.98
N LYS A 99 6.96 -1.25 10.24
CA LYS A 99 7.80 -0.13 10.68
C LYS A 99 9.20 -0.61 10.99
N LYS A 100 10.21 0.18 10.64
CA LYS A 100 11.57 -0.01 11.14
C LYS A 100 11.61 0.23 12.66
N PRO A 101 12.36 -0.55 13.43
CA PRO A 101 12.53 -0.32 14.87
C PRO A 101 13.17 1.04 15.14
N ILE A 102 12.85 1.63 16.30
CA ILE A 102 13.49 2.86 16.77
C ILE A 102 14.91 2.49 17.21
N GLN A 103 15.91 3.10 16.59
CA GLN A 103 17.31 2.88 16.93
C GLN A 103 17.91 4.08 17.66
N ASN A 104 17.43 5.30 17.38
CA ASN A 104 18.00 6.52 17.93
C ASN A 104 16.92 7.58 18.26
N TRP A 105 17.34 8.67 18.90
CA TRP A 105 16.45 9.80 19.24
C TRP A 105 15.88 10.53 18.03
N ALA A 106 16.58 10.54 16.89
CA ALA A 106 16.05 11.15 15.67
C ALA A 106 14.81 10.39 15.16
N ASP A 107 14.82 9.05 15.22
CA ASP A 107 13.68 8.20 14.86
C ASP A 107 12.45 8.49 15.75
N VAL A 108 12.68 8.81 17.04
CA VAL A 108 11.61 9.18 17.97
C VAL A 108 10.96 10.50 17.55
N ILE A 109 11.78 11.51 17.25
CA ILE A 109 11.31 12.83 16.81
C ILE A 109 10.54 12.71 15.49
N GLU A 110 11.04 11.90 14.54
CA GLU A 110 10.36 11.63 13.27
C GLU A 110 8.97 11.00 13.50
N ARG A 111 8.86 10.01 14.39
CA ARG A 111 7.58 9.37 14.71
C ARG A 111 6.59 10.33 15.37
N LEU A 112 7.06 11.22 16.24
CA LEU A 112 6.21 12.25 16.84
C LEU A 112 5.71 13.23 15.80
N ARG A 113 6.59 13.67 14.89
CA ARG A 113 6.20 14.52 13.75
C ARG A 113 5.14 13.83 12.90
N ASP A 114 5.33 12.57 12.56
CA ASP A 114 4.37 11.78 11.78
C ASP A 114 3.03 11.63 12.51
N LEU A 115 3.05 11.37 13.83
CA LEU A 115 1.82 11.32 14.63
C LEU A 115 1.06 12.63 14.58
N ILE A 116 1.76 13.77 14.70
CA ILE A 116 1.13 15.10 14.61
C ILE A 116 0.54 15.31 13.22
N LEU A 117 1.28 15.01 12.15
CA LEU A 117 0.82 15.18 10.77
C LEU A 117 -0.38 14.29 10.43
N PHE A 118 -0.42 13.06 10.95
CA PHE A 118 -1.49 12.09 10.68
C PHE A 118 -2.71 12.28 11.58
N SER A 119 -2.50 12.69 12.83
CA SER A 119 -3.59 13.11 13.68
C SER A 119 -4.18 14.38 13.07
N ARG A 120 -5.49 14.42 12.82
CA ARG A 120 -6.18 15.62 12.30
C ARG A 120 -6.12 16.83 13.25
N LEU A 121 -5.28 16.78 14.28
CA LEU A 121 -4.85 17.94 15.03
C LEU A 121 -4.05 18.83 14.08
N LYS A 122 -4.76 19.75 13.42
CA LYS A 122 -4.22 21.08 13.16
C LYS A 122 -3.81 21.66 14.52
N PHE A 123 -2.67 21.22 15.07
CA PHE A 123 -2.00 21.99 16.10
C PHE A 123 -1.63 23.28 15.43
N ILE A 124 -2.38 24.33 15.75
CA ILE A 124 -2.02 25.71 15.52
C ILE A 124 -0.65 25.86 16.21
N ILE A 125 0.43 25.75 15.45
CA ILE A 125 1.74 26.20 15.89
C ILE A 125 1.68 27.73 15.80
N HIS A 126 1.08 28.34 16.81
CA HIS A 126 1.14 29.78 17.05
C HIS A 126 1.57 30.03 18.49
N LEU A 127 2.74 29.50 18.84
CA LEU A 127 3.52 29.73 20.06
C LEU A 127 4.80 28.94 19.79
N ILE A 128 5.91 29.52 19.34
CA ILE A 128 6.75 30.50 20.03
C ILE A 128 7.51 31.30 18.94
N SER A 129 7.13 32.56 18.75
CA SER A 129 7.98 33.59 18.13
C SER A 129 7.70 34.88 18.90
N ASN A 130 8.09 34.89 20.18
CA ASN A 130 8.30 36.06 21.03
C ASN A 130 8.68 35.57 22.44
N ILE A 131 9.95 35.20 22.60
CA ILE A 131 10.74 35.48 23.80
C ILE A 131 12.09 35.96 23.30
#